data_AF-A0A5A9G2E2-F1
#
_entry.id   AF-A0A5A9G2E2-F1
#
_cell.length_a   1.000
_cell.length_b   1.000
_cell.length_c   1.000
_cell.angle_alpha   90.00
_cell.angle_beta   90.00
_cell.angle_gamma   90.00
#
_symmetry.space_group_name_H-M   'P 1'
#
loop_
_entity.id
_entity.type
_entity.pdbx_description
1 polymer ?
#
loop_
_entity_poly.entity_id
_entity_poly.type
_entity_poly.pdbx_seq_one_letter_code
_entity_poly.pdbx_strand_id
1 'polypeptide(L)' 'MIARRFAELAEWLAQGRLRLSVAEVLPLDQAGQTHRLLGGRGTVGKIVLITWARMRSRYEKPGTIAPGFF' A
#
# COMPACT_ATOMS: atom_id res chain seq x y z
N MET A 1 8.05 -24.48 2.33
CA MET A 1 6.70 -24.55 1.71
C MET A 1 6.15 -23.18 1.30
N ILE A 2 6.23 -22.15 2.15
CA ILE A 2 5.69 -20.79 1.89
C ILE A 2 6.31 -20.07 0.68
N ALA A 3 7.63 -20.19 0.46
CA ALA A 3 8.32 -19.52 -0.65
C ALA A 3 7.76 -19.91 -2.04
N ARG A 4 7.38 -21.18 -2.25
CA ARG A 4 6.80 -21.66 -3.51
C ARG A 4 5.45 -20.99 -3.81
N ARG A 5 4.62 -20.80 -2.78
CA ARG A 5 3.32 -20.15 -2.93
C ARG A 5 3.46 -18.66 -3.21
N PHE A 6 4.48 -18.01 -2.65
CA PHE A 6 4.80 -16.64 -3.00
C PHE A 6 5.22 -16.48 -4.46
N ALA A 7 6.01 -17.43 -5.00
CA ALA A 7 6.41 -17.41 -6.40
C ALA A 7 5.19 -17.54 -7.34
N GLU A 8 4.27 -18.46 -7.06
CA GLU A 8 3.03 -18.64 -7.83
C GLU A 8 2.16 -17.37 -7.82
N LEU A 9 2.01 -16.73 -6.65
CA LEU A 9 1.27 -15.46 -6.53
C LEU A 9 1.95 -14.31 -7.28
N ALA A 10 3.28 -14.23 -7.24
CA ALA A 10 4.05 -13.23 -7.96
C ALA A 10 3.90 -13.39 -9.48
N GLU A 11 3.84 -14.62 -9.97
CA GLU A 11 3.59 -14.91 -11.38
C GLU A 11 2.19 -14.45 -11.81
N TRP A 12 1.15 -14.74 -11.03
CA TRP A 12 -0.21 -14.26 -11.32
C TRP A 12 -0.32 -12.74 -11.27
N LEU A 13 0.45 -12.08 -10.41
CA LEU A 13 0.59 -10.62 -10.37
C LEU A 13 1.25 -10.08 -11.65
N ALA A 14 2.33 -10.70 -12.10
CA ALA A 14 3.03 -10.32 -13.33
C ALA A 14 2.16 -10.53 -14.59
N GLN A 15 1.36 -11.59 -14.61
CA GLN A 15 0.39 -11.90 -15.66
C GLN A 15 -0.89 -11.05 -15.59
N GLY A 16 -1.05 -10.19 -14.57
CA GLY A 16 -2.25 -9.39 -14.36
C GLY A 16 -3.49 -10.18 -13.92
N ARG A 17 -3.35 -11.48 -13.63
CA ARG A 17 -4.42 -12.39 -13.18
C ARG A 17 -4.78 -12.18 -11.70
N LEU A 18 -3.88 -11.57 -10.94
CA LEU A 18 -4.09 -11.21 -9.54
C LEU A 18 -3.93 -9.71 -9.35
N ARG A 19 -4.98 -9.04 -8.87
CA ARG A 19 -4.95 -7.62 -8.51
C ARG A 19 -4.89 -7.48 -6.99
N LEU A 20 -3.81 -6.89 -6.49
CA LEU A 20 -3.70 -6.56 -5.07
C LEU A 20 -4.54 -5.31 -4.77
N SER A 21 -5.50 -5.45 -3.87
CA SER A 21 -6.24 -4.32 -3.33
C SER A 21 -5.42 -3.64 -2.23
N VAL A 22 -4.87 -2.47 -2.56
CA VAL A 22 -4.21 -1.57 -1.62
C VAL A 22 -5.20 -0.45 -1.34
N ALA A 23 -5.66 -0.36 -0.10
CA ALA A 23 -6.67 0.61 0.31
C ALA A 23 -6.06 2.02 0.39
N GLU A 24 -4.88 2.11 0.99
CA GLU A 24 -4.11 3.34 1.17
C GLU A 24 -2.61 3.08 1.14
N VAL A 25 -1.86 4.07 0.68
CA VAL A 25 -0.40 4.14 0.84
C VAL A 25 -0.09 5.42 1.58
N LEU A 26 0.47 5.31 2.78
CA LEU A 26 0.79 6.45 3.63
C LEU A 26 2.30 6.50 3.88
N PRO A 27 2.88 7.70 4.03
CA PRO A 27 4.28 7.82 4.45
C PRO A 27 4.44 7.37 5.91
N LEU A 28 5.65 6.93 6.28
CA LEU A 28 5.91 6.31 7.59
C LEU A 28 5.60 7.24 8.78
N ASP A 29 5.84 8.54 8.62
CA ASP A 29 5.48 9.59 9.57
C ASP A 29 3.97 9.63 9.88
N GLN A 30 3.13 9.12 8.96
CA GLN A 30 1.69 9.00 9.14
C GLN A 30 1.23 7.63 9.68
N ALA A 31 2.13 6.79 10.22
CA ALA A 31 1.76 5.50 10.81
C ALA A 31 0.66 5.59 11.88
N GLY A 32 0.63 6.68 12.66
CA GLY A 32 -0.45 6.92 13.63
C GLY A 32 -1.83 7.09 12.99
N GLN A 33 -1.91 7.62 11.77
CA GLN A 33 -3.14 7.67 10.99
C GLN A 33 -3.54 6.29 10.46
N THR A 34 -2.57 5.46 10.05
CA THR A 34 -2.82 4.06 9.67
C THR A 34 -3.52 3.29 10.79
N HIS A 35 -3.03 3.39 12.02
CA HIS A 35 -3.65 2.69 13.16
C HIS A 35 -5.07 3.17 13.43
N ARG A 36 -5.35 4.48 13.27
CA ARG A 36 -6.72 5.03 13.39
C ARG A 36 -7.67 4.50 12.31
N LEU A 37 -7.20 4.43 11.05
CA LEU A 37 -7.99 3.90 9.93
C LEU A 37 -8.31 2.40 10.11
N LEU A 38 -7.35 1.61 10.61
CA LEU A 38 -7.55 0.19 10.92
C LEU A 38 -8.51 -0.02 12.10
N GLY A 39 -8.37 0.76 13.17
CA GLY A 39 -9.21 0.65 14.37
C GLY A 39 -10.68 0.96 14.11
N GLY A 40 -10.98 1.85 13.17
CA GLY A 40 -12.35 2.22 12.81
C GLY A 40 -13.06 1.25 11.84
N ARG A 41 -12.41 0.17 11.37
CA ARG A 41 -12.88 -0.69 10.26
C ARG A 41 -13.22 0.07 8.96
N GLY A 42 -12.72 1.31 8.80
CA GLY A 42 -13.04 2.19 7.68
C GLY A 42 -12.35 1.82 6.36
N THR A 43 -11.45 0.84 6.38
CA THR A 43 -10.69 0.39 5.20
C THR A 43 -10.82 -1.12 5.02
N VAL A 44 -11.21 -1.55 3.82
CA VAL A 44 -11.13 -2.94 3.37
C VAL A 44 -9.89 -3.08 2.49
N GLY A 45 -8.94 -3.91 2.91
CA GLY A 45 -7.70 -4.17 2.17
C GLY A 45 -6.43 -3.88 2.95
N LYS A 46 -5.30 -3.77 2.26
CA LYS A 46 -3.98 -3.54 2.87
C LYS A 46 -3.66 -2.04 2.87
N ILE A 47 -3.18 -1.51 4.00
CA ILE A 47 -2.54 -0.20 4.06
C ILE A 47 -1.02 -0.41 3.99
N VAL A 48 -0.35 0.31 3.10
CA VAL A 48 1.10 0.21 2.91
C VAL A 48 1.77 1.46 3.46
N LEU A 49 2.78 1.27 4.31
CA LEU A 49 3.63 2.35 4.78
C LEU A 49 4.91 2.42 3.94
N ILE A 50 5.23 3.60 3.42
CA ILE A 50 6.44 3.84 2.64
C ILE A 50 7.42 4.73 3.41
N THR A 51 8.69 4.29 3.51
CA THR A 51 9.69 4.94 4.35
C THR A 51 10.38 6.13 3.67
N TRP A 52 10.49 6.13 2.34
CA TRP A 52 10.84 7.30 1.52
C TRP A 52 10.64 7.03 0.02
N ALA A 53 10.68 8.11 -0.76
CA ALA A 53 10.35 8.40 -2.17
C ALA A 53 10.35 7.34 -3.32
N ARG A 54 10.61 6.05 -3.13
CA ARG A 54 10.85 5.14 -4.29
C ARG A 54 9.59 4.61 -5.00
N MET A 55 8.38 4.75 -4.44
CA MET A 55 7.16 4.15 -5.03
C MET A 55 5.98 5.12 -5.21
N ARG A 56 6.25 6.37 -5.62
CA ARG A 56 5.21 7.41 -5.75
C ARG A 56 4.27 7.22 -6.95
N SER A 57 4.73 6.57 -8.03
CA SER A 57 4.05 6.70 -9.33
C SER A 57 2.81 5.82 -9.58
N ARG A 58 2.62 4.69 -8.87
CA ARG A 58 1.56 3.70 -9.24
C ARG A 58 0.32 3.70 -8.34
N TYR A 59 0.38 4.36 -7.19
CA TYR A 59 -0.65 4.27 -6.15
C TYR A 59 -1.17 5.64 -5.67
N GLU A 60 -0.73 6.73 -6.31
CA GLU A 60 -1.19 8.06 -5.99
C GLU A 60 -2.64 8.24 -6.46
N LYS A 61 -3.56 8.50 -5.52
CA LYS A 61 -4.91 8.95 -5.85
C LYS A 61 -4.81 10.40 -6.34
N PRO A 62 -5.51 10.79 -7.43
CA PRO A 62 -5.50 12.18 -7.88
C PRO A 62 -6.00 13.10 -6.74
N GLY A 63 -5.17 14.07 -6.32
CA GLY A 63 -5.53 15.07 -5.31
C GLY A 63 -4.83 14.95 -3.95
N THR A 64 -3.91 14.00 -3.74
CA THR A 64 -3.13 13.93 -2.50
C THR A 64 -1.99 14.96 -2.54
N ILE A 65 -2.17 16.09 -1.86
CA ILE A 65 -1.09 17.03 -1.55
C ILE A 65 -0.10 16.35 -0.59
N ALA A 66 1.11 16.04 -1.09
CA ALA A 66 2.20 15.62 -0.23
C ALA A 66 2.54 16.77 0.73
N PRO A 67 2.54 16.58 2.06
CA PRO A 67 2.96 17.62 2.98
C PRO A 67 4.41 18.02 2.65
N GLY A 68 4.64 19.33 2.54
CA GLY A 68 5.95 19.89 2.31
C GLY A 68 6.92 19.42 3.38
N PHE A 69 8.08 18.96 2.94
CA PHE A 69 9.18 18.56 3.81
C PHE A 69 9.68 19.79 4.59
N PHE A 70 9.32 19.87 5.87
CA PHE A 70 10.01 20.67 6.88
C PHE A 70 10.77 19.72 7.81
#